data_AF-A0A959TA63-F1
#
_entry.id   AF-A0A959TA63-F1
#
_cell.length_a   1.000
_cell.length_b   1.000
_cell.length_c   1.000
_cell.angle_alpha   90.00
_cell.angle_beta   90.00
_cell.angle_gamma   90.00
#
_symmetry.space_group_name_H-M   'P 1'
#
loop_
_entity.id
_entity.type
_entity.pdbx_description
1 polymer ?
#
loop_
_entity_poly.entity_id
_entity_poly.type
_entity_poly.pdbx_seq_one_letter_code
_entity_poly.pdbx_strand_id
1 'polypeptide(L)'
;QVPCHPGDGSTMDLTFCLNGLPVATCELKNPATSQTYRHAIRQYRKDRDPRAPLFSFNKRALVHFAVDTEEVHMTTKLAGDRTYFLPFNRGSHPGEVQCGAGNPQHPSGYRSGYFWLDVLQRDSFLDILGSFMFIEHSEERVHERGGKVRTVKKETMIFPRYHQLDAVRKLVAASREDGAGDSYLIQHSAGSGKTNSIAWLSHRLASLHDQQDHKLFDCVVVITDRRVLDQQLQDAIYQIEHAQGVVQPIDENSQQLAKALMDGTSIVITTLQKFPFVLRNLLNVAAGGSYEQLSEGEKAMAAEEAKVYEAK
;
A
#
# COMPACT_ATOMS: atom_id res chain seq x y z
N GLN A 1 3.63 -26.36 14.69
CA GLN A 1 5.01 -26.20 14.22
C GLN A 1 5.18 -26.86 12.86
N VAL A 2 5.74 -26.13 11.88
CA VAL A 2 5.88 -26.56 10.48
C VAL A 2 7.37 -26.67 10.14
N PRO A 3 7.87 -27.80 9.63
CA PRO A 3 9.26 -27.92 9.17
C PRO A 3 9.59 -26.85 8.13
N CYS A 4 10.68 -26.10 8.35
CA CYS A 4 10.99 -24.94 7.50
C CYS A 4 12.19 -25.15 6.57
N HIS A 5 12.99 -26.19 6.77
CA HIS A 5 14.11 -26.52 5.91
C HIS A 5 14.16 -28.04 5.64
N PRO A 6 14.44 -28.50 4.41
CA PRO A 6 14.50 -29.94 4.11
C PRO A 6 15.70 -30.66 4.75
N GLY A 7 16.75 -29.91 5.07
CA GLY A 7 18.05 -30.43 5.53
C GLY A 7 18.36 -30.20 7.01
N ASP A 8 17.46 -29.57 7.76
CA ASP A 8 17.60 -29.45 9.22
C ASP A 8 16.24 -29.61 9.91
N GLY A 9 16.25 -29.93 11.21
CA GLY A 9 15.03 -30.14 12.01
C GLY A 9 14.32 -28.85 12.42
N SER A 10 14.64 -27.70 11.82
CA SER A 10 14.08 -26.43 12.23
C SER A 10 12.60 -26.35 11.87
N THR A 11 11.83 -25.80 12.79
CA THR A 11 10.39 -25.56 12.62
C THR A 11 10.05 -24.09 12.79
N MET A 12 8.99 -23.67 12.11
CA MET A 12 8.27 -22.43 12.40
C MET A 12 7.14 -22.72 13.38
N ASP A 13 6.81 -21.78 14.26
CA ASP A 13 5.66 -21.92 15.17
C ASP A 13 4.35 -22.02 14.39
N LEU A 14 4.10 -21.03 13.52
CA LEU A 14 2.91 -20.95 12.70
C LEU A 14 3.26 -20.67 11.22
N THR A 15 2.42 -21.21 10.34
CA THR A 15 2.45 -20.92 8.90
C THR A 15 1.01 -20.80 8.42
N PHE A 16 0.71 -19.69 7.75
CA PHE A 16 -0.58 -19.44 7.13
C PHE A 16 -0.51 -19.86 5.68
N CYS A 17 -1.47 -20.69 5.27
CA CYS A 17 -1.56 -21.21 3.91
C CYS A 17 -2.88 -20.80 3.27
N LEU A 18 -2.81 -20.36 2.02
CA LEU A 18 -3.97 -20.13 1.17
C LEU A 18 -4.00 -21.21 0.09
N ASN A 19 -5.05 -22.03 0.06
CA ASN A 19 -5.18 -23.15 -0.88
C ASN A 19 -3.95 -24.08 -0.90
N GLY A 20 -3.32 -24.30 0.26
CA GLY A 20 -2.12 -25.13 0.40
C GLY A 20 -0.79 -24.41 0.08
N LEU A 21 -0.83 -23.16 -0.39
CA LEU A 21 0.36 -22.35 -0.62
C LEU A 21 0.71 -21.54 0.64
N PRO A 22 1.92 -21.67 1.21
CA PRO A 22 2.33 -20.82 2.32
C PRO A 22 2.40 -19.36 1.88
N VAL A 23 1.70 -18.49 2.60
CA VAL A 23 1.63 -17.05 2.31
C VAL A 23 2.21 -16.19 3.42
N ALA A 24 2.23 -16.68 4.66
CA ALA A 24 2.89 -16.00 5.78
C ALA A 24 3.45 -16.99 6.80
N THR A 25 4.49 -16.57 7.51
CA THR A 25 4.99 -17.31 8.68
C THR A 25 4.94 -16.44 9.92
N CYS A 26 4.86 -17.06 11.08
CA CYS A 26 4.86 -16.35 12.35
C CYS A 26 5.69 -17.12 13.40
N GLU A 27 6.55 -16.38 14.10
CA GLU A 27 7.36 -16.84 15.21
C GLU A 27 6.87 -16.15 16.48
N LEU A 28 6.53 -16.96 17.50
CA LEU A 28 5.86 -16.52 18.71
C LEU A 28 6.82 -16.53 19.89
N LYS A 29 6.69 -15.52 20.75
CA LYS A 29 7.42 -15.42 22.02
C LYS A 29 6.48 -14.97 23.14
N ASN A 30 6.84 -15.33 24.37
CA ASN A 30 6.06 -14.97 25.56
C ASN A 30 6.94 -14.19 26.54
N PRO A 31 6.65 -12.91 26.82
CA PRO A 31 7.45 -12.11 27.75
C PRO A 31 7.50 -12.72 29.16
N ALA A 32 6.50 -13.52 29.56
CA ALA A 32 6.50 -14.25 30.84
C ALA A 32 7.66 -15.26 30.96
N THR A 33 8.19 -15.75 29.83
CA THR A 33 9.39 -16.61 29.78
C THR A 33 10.65 -15.83 29.43
N SER A 34 10.64 -14.50 29.61
CA SER A 34 11.73 -13.58 29.24
C SER A 34 12.08 -13.59 27.75
N GLN A 35 11.17 -14.06 26.90
CA GLN A 35 11.30 -14.02 25.45
C GLN A 35 10.32 -13.01 24.86
N THR A 36 10.83 -12.11 24.03
CA THR A 36 10.05 -11.01 23.41
C THR A 36 10.14 -11.10 21.89
N TYR A 37 9.38 -10.26 21.19
CA TYR A 37 9.45 -10.14 19.73
C TYR A 37 10.89 -9.97 19.20
N ARG A 38 11.78 -9.35 19.98
CA ARG A 38 13.21 -9.21 19.62
C ARG A 38 13.93 -10.55 19.49
N HIS A 39 13.52 -11.54 20.26
CA HIS A 39 14.05 -12.91 20.17
C HIS A 39 13.53 -13.60 18.91
N ALA A 40 12.24 -13.43 18.56
CA ALA A 40 11.70 -13.90 17.29
C ALA A 40 12.42 -13.25 16.08
N ILE A 41 12.65 -11.93 16.11
CA ILE A 41 13.42 -11.23 15.06
C ILE A 41 14.84 -11.81 14.97
N ARG A 42 15.50 -12.05 16.10
CA ARG A 42 16.84 -12.65 16.12
C ARG A 42 16.83 -14.04 15.48
N GLN A 43 15.84 -14.87 15.81
CA GLN A 43 15.68 -16.21 15.27
C GLN A 43 15.48 -16.17 13.75
N TYR A 44 14.64 -15.26 13.23
CA TYR A 44 14.52 -15.02 11.79
C TYR A 44 15.84 -14.59 11.12
N ARG A 45 16.67 -13.78 11.80
CA ARG A 45 17.94 -13.28 11.25
C ARG A 45 19.07 -14.31 11.28
N LYS A 46 19.11 -15.14 12.32
CA LYS A 46 20.26 -16.01 12.64
C LYS A 46 20.01 -17.46 12.29
N ASP A 47 18.79 -17.94 12.50
CA ASP A 47 18.48 -19.37 12.50
C ASP A 47 17.63 -19.78 11.28
N ARG A 48 17.14 -18.82 10.48
CA ARG A 48 16.38 -19.09 9.26
C ARG A 48 17.22 -18.81 8.03
N ASP A 49 17.47 -19.84 7.22
CA ASP A 49 18.13 -19.67 5.93
C ASP A 49 17.17 -19.01 4.92
N PRO A 50 17.44 -17.78 4.44
CA PRO A 50 16.60 -17.12 3.44
C PRO A 50 16.50 -17.87 2.10
N ARG A 51 17.40 -18.85 1.86
CA ARG A 51 17.40 -19.69 0.66
C ARG A 51 16.44 -20.87 0.77
N ALA A 52 15.93 -21.17 1.97
CA ALA A 52 14.95 -22.22 2.16
C ALA A 52 13.69 -21.93 1.32
N PRO A 53 13.04 -22.96 0.72
CA PRO A 53 11.87 -22.74 -0.12
C PRO A 53 10.74 -21.96 0.54
N LEU A 54 10.56 -22.09 1.86
CA LEU A 54 9.53 -21.39 2.62
C LEU A 54 9.81 -19.87 2.72
N PHE A 55 11.07 -19.47 2.81
CA PHE A 55 11.50 -18.08 3.04
C PHE A 55 12.02 -17.37 1.77
N SER A 56 12.09 -18.10 0.66
CA SER A 56 12.57 -17.55 -0.60
C SER A 56 11.67 -16.40 -1.05
N PHE A 57 12.28 -15.24 -1.24
CA PHE A 57 11.58 -14.00 -1.62
C PHE A 57 10.69 -14.21 -2.84
N ASN A 58 9.45 -13.73 -2.75
CA ASN A 58 8.45 -13.76 -3.82
C ASN A 58 8.16 -15.16 -4.41
N LYS A 59 8.26 -16.22 -3.60
CA LYS A 59 7.93 -17.59 -4.03
C LYS A 59 6.89 -18.28 -3.16
N ARG A 60 7.03 -18.19 -1.83
CA ARG A 60 6.12 -18.81 -0.87
C ARG A 60 5.65 -17.80 0.15
N ALA A 61 6.13 -17.88 1.40
CA ALA A 61 5.70 -16.95 2.41
C ALA A 61 6.14 -15.53 2.03
N LEU A 62 5.15 -14.65 1.88
CA LEU A 62 5.27 -13.29 1.38
C LEU A 62 5.56 -12.30 2.53
N VAL A 63 5.16 -12.67 3.75
CA VAL A 63 5.38 -11.88 4.96
C VAL A 63 5.72 -12.78 6.15
N HIS A 64 6.58 -12.29 7.04
CA HIS A 64 7.03 -13.00 8.23
C HIS A 64 6.79 -12.13 9.46
N PHE A 65 6.05 -12.66 10.44
CA PHE A 65 5.67 -11.97 11.66
C PHE A 65 6.47 -12.46 12.86
N ALA A 66 7.04 -11.51 13.61
CA ALA A 66 7.62 -11.74 14.92
C ALA A 66 6.67 -11.16 15.97
N VAL A 67 6.10 -12.01 16.82
CA VAL A 67 4.98 -11.64 17.70
C VAL A 67 5.25 -12.02 19.14
N ASP A 68 4.93 -11.11 20.05
CA ASP A 68 4.72 -11.43 21.45
C ASP A 68 3.35 -10.89 21.93
N THR A 69 3.09 -10.92 23.24
CA THR A 69 1.81 -10.45 23.80
C THR A 69 1.61 -8.94 23.71
N GLU A 70 2.68 -8.19 23.47
CA GLU A 70 2.68 -6.72 23.49
C GLU A 70 2.79 -6.12 22.08
N GLU A 71 3.66 -6.67 21.22
CA GLU A 71 4.03 -6.09 19.94
C GLU A 71 4.08 -7.10 18.79
N VAL A 72 3.85 -6.58 17.59
CA VAL A 72 3.92 -7.30 16.31
C VAL A 72 4.89 -6.58 15.40
N HIS A 73 5.84 -7.32 14.85
CA HIS A 73 6.79 -6.82 13.86
C HIS A 73 6.75 -7.71 12.63
N MET A 74 6.97 -7.12 11.45
CA MET A 74 6.88 -7.85 10.19
C MET A 74 8.04 -7.55 9.24
N THR A 75 8.33 -8.47 8.34
CA THR A 75 9.23 -8.26 7.21
C THR A 75 8.74 -9.06 6.01
N THR A 76 8.98 -8.54 4.80
CA THR A 76 8.60 -9.21 3.54
C THR A 76 9.78 -9.90 2.87
N LYS A 77 11.00 -9.77 3.42
CA LYS A 77 12.20 -10.38 2.85
C LYS A 77 13.25 -10.66 3.92
N LEU A 78 13.58 -11.94 4.10
CA LEU A 78 14.74 -12.34 4.90
C LEU A 78 16.05 -12.11 4.13
N ALA A 79 17.04 -11.57 4.82
CA ALA A 79 18.39 -11.29 4.33
C ALA A 79 19.45 -11.55 5.41
N GLY A 80 19.22 -12.56 6.25
CA GLY A 80 20.05 -12.87 7.42
C GLY A 80 20.12 -11.67 8.38
N ASP A 81 21.33 -11.29 8.80
CA ASP A 81 21.54 -10.13 9.69
C ASP A 81 21.06 -8.79 9.14
N ARG A 82 20.98 -8.65 7.81
CA ARG A 82 20.49 -7.43 7.16
C ARG A 82 18.97 -7.37 7.07
N THR A 83 18.25 -8.40 7.54
CA THR A 83 16.78 -8.41 7.54
C THR A 83 16.27 -7.24 8.36
N TYR A 84 15.44 -6.40 7.77
CA TYR A 84 14.81 -5.29 8.47
C TYR A 84 13.35 -5.64 8.80
N PHE A 85 13.00 -5.50 10.08
CA PHE A 85 11.64 -5.69 10.57
C PHE A 85 11.02 -4.33 10.86
N LEU A 86 9.81 -4.14 10.34
CA LEU A 86 8.98 -2.97 10.56
C LEU A 86 7.98 -3.25 11.69
N PRO A 87 7.69 -2.27 12.56
CA PRO A 87 6.59 -2.40 13.50
C PRO A 87 5.27 -2.48 12.73
N PHE A 88 4.43 -3.43 13.11
CA PHE A 88 3.06 -3.57 12.59
C PHE A 88 2.06 -3.29 13.71
N ASN A 89 2.34 -2.25 14.50
CA ASN A 89 1.63 -1.88 15.72
C ASN A 89 0.63 -0.74 15.48
N ARG A 90 -0.36 -0.62 16.38
CA ARG A 90 -1.45 0.37 16.37
C ARG A 90 -1.04 1.76 16.88
N GLY A 91 0.09 1.85 17.57
CA GLY A 91 0.43 3.01 18.41
C GLY A 91 -0.16 2.86 19.82
N SER A 92 0.49 3.42 20.83
CA SER A 92 0.08 3.26 22.24
C SER A 92 -1.28 3.89 22.58
N HIS A 93 -1.63 5.01 21.95
CA HIS A 93 -2.88 5.75 22.14
C HIS A 93 -3.41 6.22 20.78
N PRO A 94 -3.95 5.30 19.95
CA PRO A 94 -4.39 5.64 18.61
C PRO A 94 -5.52 6.66 18.64
N GLY A 95 -5.38 7.76 17.89
CA GLY A 95 -6.37 8.85 17.84
C GLY A 95 -6.14 9.97 18.86
N GLU A 96 -5.18 9.83 19.77
CA GLU A 96 -4.82 10.86 20.73
C GLU A 96 -3.58 11.65 20.31
N VAL A 97 -3.45 12.88 20.82
CA VAL A 97 -2.30 13.75 20.56
C VAL A 97 -0.99 13.11 21.05
N GLN A 98 -1.04 12.37 22.17
CA GLN A 98 0.12 11.65 22.73
C GLN A 98 0.14 10.18 22.29
N CYS A 99 0.24 9.95 20.98
CA CYS A 99 0.41 8.60 20.44
C CYS A 99 1.92 8.25 20.29
N GLY A 100 2.39 7.29 21.08
CA GLY A 100 3.75 6.74 21.02
C GLY A 100 3.83 5.34 20.41
N ALA A 101 5.02 4.73 20.45
CA ALA A 101 5.25 3.36 19.98
C ALA A 101 4.49 2.29 20.80
N GLY A 102 4.32 1.10 20.22
CA GLY A 102 3.63 -0.03 20.84
C GLY A 102 2.14 -0.10 20.47
N ASN A 103 1.36 -0.77 21.31
CA ASN A 103 -0.07 -1.02 21.11
C ASN A 103 -0.88 -0.54 22.32
N PRO A 104 -2.16 -0.16 22.16
CA PRO A 104 -3.03 0.14 23.30
C PRO A 104 -3.41 -1.17 24.01
N GLN A 105 -4.06 -1.05 25.16
CA GLN A 105 -4.69 -2.23 25.77
C GLN A 105 -5.81 -2.77 24.88
N HIS A 106 -5.98 -4.08 24.90
CA HIS A 106 -6.95 -4.77 24.06
C HIS A 106 -7.86 -5.68 24.90
N PRO A 107 -9.16 -5.81 24.59
CA PRO A 107 -10.11 -6.60 25.39
C PRO A 107 -9.73 -8.07 25.62
N SER A 108 -8.92 -8.66 24.73
CA SER A 108 -8.41 -10.02 24.89
C SER A 108 -7.39 -10.19 26.02
N GLY A 109 -6.94 -9.10 26.65
CA GLY A 109 -5.90 -9.09 27.69
C GLY A 109 -4.47 -9.04 27.16
N TYR A 110 -4.26 -9.13 25.83
CA TYR A 110 -2.95 -9.01 25.18
C TYR A 110 -2.98 -7.85 24.21
N ARG A 111 -2.01 -6.92 24.28
CA ARG A 111 -1.99 -5.74 23.41
C ARG A 111 -1.85 -6.09 21.92
N SER A 112 -1.24 -7.23 21.60
CA SER A 112 -1.18 -7.79 20.24
C SER A 112 -2.49 -8.48 19.79
N GLY A 113 -3.55 -8.44 20.60
CA GLY A 113 -4.83 -9.10 20.33
C GLY A 113 -5.48 -8.73 18.99
N TYR A 114 -5.33 -7.49 18.54
CA TYR A 114 -5.83 -7.02 17.23
C TYR A 114 -5.24 -7.80 16.05
N PHE A 115 -4.00 -8.29 16.18
CA PHE A 115 -3.37 -9.07 15.11
C PHE A 115 -4.13 -10.37 14.86
N TRP A 116 -4.60 -11.00 15.94
CA TRP A 116 -5.36 -12.24 15.87
C TRP A 116 -6.82 -12.00 15.51
N LEU A 117 -7.47 -11.04 16.17
CA LEU A 117 -8.92 -10.86 16.08
C LEU A 117 -9.36 -9.96 14.93
N ASP A 118 -8.47 -9.11 14.39
CA ASP A 118 -8.81 -8.15 13.33
C ASP A 118 -8.00 -8.43 12.06
N VAL A 119 -6.67 -8.57 12.16
CA VAL A 119 -5.79 -8.69 10.98
C VAL A 119 -5.85 -10.08 10.37
N LEU A 120 -5.74 -11.12 11.19
CA LEU A 120 -5.71 -12.52 10.74
C LEU A 120 -7.10 -13.15 10.57
N GLN A 121 -8.18 -12.40 10.76
CA GLN A 121 -9.51 -12.83 10.34
C GLN A 121 -9.47 -13.18 8.86
N ARG A 122 -10.16 -14.27 8.48
CA ARG A 122 -10.09 -14.82 7.11
C ARG A 122 -10.29 -13.74 6.05
N ASP A 123 -11.38 -13.00 6.14
CA ASP A 123 -11.73 -12.00 5.12
C ASP A 123 -10.76 -10.81 5.14
N SER A 124 -10.34 -10.40 6.34
CA SER A 124 -9.36 -9.32 6.53
C SER A 124 -7.99 -9.67 5.97
N PHE A 125 -7.51 -10.89 6.19
CA PHE A 125 -6.20 -11.32 5.70
C PHE A 125 -6.21 -11.54 4.18
N LEU A 126 -7.30 -12.11 3.64
CA LEU A 126 -7.49 -12.22 2.18
C LEU A 126 -7.54 -10.86 1.50
N ASP A 127 -8.24 -9.90 2.10
CA ASP A 127 -8.28 -8.51 1.64
C ASP A 127 -6.88 -7.87 1.63
N ILE A 128 -6.06 -8.08 2.67
CA ILE A 128 -4.67 -7.60 2.69
C ILE A 128 -3.85 -8.23 1.57
N LEU A 129 -3.89 -9.57 1.42
CA LEU A 129 -3.13 -10.29 0.40
C LEU A 129 -3.55 -9.89 -1.02
N GLY A 130 -4.85 -9.72 -1.26
CA GLY A 130 -5.41 -9.46 -2.58
C GLY A 130 -5.36 -7.99 -3.00
N SER A 131 -5.55 -7.06 -2.06
CA SER A 131 -5.75 -5.64 -2.37
C SER A 131 -4.66 -4.70 -1.88
N PHE A 132 -3.83 -5.12 -0.91
CA PHE A 132 -2.79 -4.25 -0.36
C PHE A 132 -1.37 -4.68 -0.70
N MET A 133 -1.17 -5.96 -1.04
CA MET A 133 0.17 -6.47 -1.39
C MET A 133 0.48 -6.29 -2.87
N PHE A 134 1.64 -5.74 -3.18
CA PHE A 134 2.16 -5.66 -4.54
C PHE A 134 3.70 -5.69 -4.55
N ILE A 135 4.28 -5.89 -5.73
CA ILE A 135 5.74 -5.85 -5.93
C ILE A 135 6.09 -4.51 -6.55
N GLU A 136 6.88 -3.74 -5.84
CA GLU A 136 7.49 -2.52 -6.35
C GLU A 136 8.75 -2.86 -7.14
N HIS A 137 8.78 -2.41 -8.39
CA HIS A 137 9.95 -2.50 -9.25
C HIS A 137 10.68 -1.15 -9.26
N SER A 138 11.96 -1.16 -8.93
CA SER A 138 12.83 0.01 -8.99
C SER A 138 14.12 -0.31 -9.74
N GLU A 139 14.75 0.71 -10.31
CA GLU A 139 16.05 0.59 -10.99
C GLU A 139 17.15 1.24 -10.15
N GLU A 140 18.12 0.43 -9.73
CA GLU A 140 19.28 0.91 -8.96
C GLU A 140 20.51 0.93 -9.87
N ARG A 141 21.17 2.09 -9.98
CA ARG A 141 22.44 2.22 -10.71
C ARG A 141 23.59 1.80 -9.79
N VAL A 142 24.16 0.64 -10.05
CA VAL A 142 25.31 0.12 -9.31
C VAL A 142 26.58 0.49 -10.07
N HIS A 143 27.49 1.18 -9.37
CA HIS A 143 28.82 1.49 -9.88
C HIS A 143 29.77 0.33 -9.61
N GLU A 144 30.25 -0.33 -10.66
CA GLU A 144 31.24 -1.40 -10.55
C GLU A 144 32.66 -0.82 -10.44
N ARG A 145 33.57 -1.59 -9.83
CA ARG A 145 35.01 -1.26 -9.81
C ARG A 145 35.52 -1.27 -11.25
N GLY A 146 35.77 -0.08 -11.80
CA GLY A 146 36.14 0.13 -13.20
C GLY A 146 35.32 1.20 -13.93
N GLY A 147 34.40 1.88 -13.25
CA GLY A 147 33.64 3.02 -13.81
C GLY A 147 32.44 2.62 -14.68
N LYS A 148 32.18 1.32 -14.83
CA LYS A 148 30.96 0.83 -15.50
C LYS A 148 29.76 0.99 -14.57
N VAL A 149 28.70 1.60 -15.10
CA VAL A 149 27.41 1.74 -14.41
C VAL A 149 26.48 0.66 -14.93
N ARG A 150 26.00 -0.21 -14.04
CA ARG A 150 25.01 -1.23 -14.36
C ARG A 150 23.70 -0.88 -13.69
N THR A 151 22.62 -0.83 -14.48
CA THR A 151 21.27 -0.73 -13.93
C THR A 151 20.82 -2.12 -13.49
N VAL A 152 20.49 -2.26 -12.20
CA VAL A 152 19.97 -3.50 -11.61
C VAL A 152 18.51 -3.28 -11.25
N LYS A 153 17.63 -4.13 -11.76
CA LYS A 153 16.23 -4.15 -11.34
C LYS A 153 16.12 -4.71 -9.93
N LYS A 154 15.47 -3.98 -9.05
CA LYS A 154 15.23 -4.32 -7.66
C LYS A 154 13.74 -4.47 -7.44
N GLU A 155 13.38 -5.63 -6.92
CA GLU A 155 12.01 -5.96 -6.53
C GLU A 155 11.87 -5.86 -5.01
N THR A 156 10.85 -5.12 -4.58
CA THR A 156 10.51 -4.95 -3.17
C THR A 156 9.06 -5.34 -2.97
N MET A 157 8.80 -6.33 -2.12
CA MET A 157 7.43 -6.69 -1.78
C MET A 157 6.89 -5.70 -0.75
N ILE A 158 5.84 -4.98 -1.15
CA ILE A 158 5.14 -4.03 -0.31
C ILE A 158 4.02 -4.75 0.43
N PHE A 159 4.08 -4.68 1.76
CA PHE A 159 3.02 -5.07 2.67
C PHE A 159 2.60 -3.82 3.44
N PRO A 160 1.29 -3.56 3.63
CA PRO A 160 0.85 -2.32 4.28
C PRO A 160 1.37 -2.23 5.71
N ARG A 161 1.77 -1.03 6.13
CA ARG A 161 1.94 -0.76 7.56
C ARG A 161 0.56 -0.62 8.21
N TYR A 162 0.46 -0.95 9.49
CA TYR A 162 -0.84 -0.99 10.17
C TYR A 162 -1.61 0.33 10.06
N HIS A 163 -0.96 1.48 10.27
CA HIS A 163 -1.63 2.79 10.18
C HIS A 163 -2.15 3.09 8.77
N GLN A 164 -1.47 2.61 7.72
CA GLN A 164 -1.91 2.79 6.33
C GLN A 164 -3.16 1.94 6.07
N LEU A 165 -3.14 0.68 6.53
CA LEU A 165 -4.27 -0.23 6.43
C LEU A 165 -5.49 0.32 7.17
N ASP A 166 -5.30 0.78 8.42
CA ASP A 166 -6.35 1.35 9.27
C ASP A 166 -6.96 2.62 8.63
N ALA A 167 -6.12 3.54 8.15
CA ALA A 167 -6.58 4.77 7.52
C ALA A 167 -7.40 4.49 6.25
N VAL A 168 -6.89 3.64 5.34
CA VAL A 168 -7.59 3.31 4.09
C VAL A 168 -8.93 2.61 4.38
N ARG A 169 -8.95 1.64 5.30
CA ARG A 169 -10.19 0.92 5.64
C ARG A 169 -11.25 1.83 6.25
N LYS A 170 -10.86 2.71 7.18
CA LYS A 170 -11.79 3.67 7.80
C LYS A 170 -12.39 4.62 6.79
N LEU A 171 -11.59 5.14 5.86
CA LEU A 171 -12.08 6.04 4.82
C LEU A 171 -13.02 5.34 3.84
N VAL A 172 -12.67 4.14 3.40
CA VAL A 172 -13.55 3.36 2.51
C VAL A 172 -14.87 3.02 3.19
N ALA A 173 -14.84 2.68 4.49
CA ALA A 173 -16.05 2.44 5.28
C ALA A 173 -16.89 3.72 5.41
N ALA A 174 -16.27 4.84 5.79
CA ALA A 174 -16.95 6.14 5.91
C ALA A 174 -17.57 6.57 4.57
N SER A 175 -16.81 6.52 3.47
CA SER A 175 -17.33 6.86 2.14
C SER A 175 -18.50 5.96 1.72
N ARG A 176 -18.52 4.69 2.12
CA ARG A 176 -19.64 3.79 1.84
C ARG A 176 -20.91 4.13 2.64
N GLU A 177 -20.75 4.64 3.85
CA GLU A 177 -21.87 5.02 4.74
C GLU A 177 -22.40 6.43 4.43
N ASP A 178 -21.50 7.40 4.30
CA ASP A 178 -21.82 8.82 4.14
C ASP A 178 -22.14 9.18 2.68
N GLY A 179 -21.62 8.41 1.72
CA GLY A 179 -21.72 8.72 0.29
C GLY A 179 -20.74 9.81 -0.14
N ALA A 180 -21.11 10.58 -1.16
CA ALA A 180 -20.32 11.70 -1.65
C ALA A 180 -20.67 13.01 -0.91
N GLY A 181 -19.66 13.85 -0.64
CA GLY A 181 -19.86 15.22 -0.13
C GLY A 181 -18.99 15.61 1.06
N ASP A 182 -18.41 14.64 1.75
CA ASP A 182 -17.60 14.91 2.94
C ASP A 182 -16.12 15.13 2.66
N SER A 183 -15.48 15.86 3.59
CA SER A 183 -14.06 16.19 3.54
C SER A 183 -13.31 15.52 4.68
N TYR A 184 -12.33 14.68 4.34
CA TYR A 184 -11.52 13.96 5.32
C TYR A 184 -10.07 14.46 5.32
N LEU A 185 -9.49 14.62 6.51
CA LEU A 185 -8.10 15.01 6.70
C LEU A 185 -7.29 13.85 7.29
N ILE A 186 -6.24 13.42 6.59
CA ILE A 186 -5.32 12.38 7.06
C ILE A 186 -3.96 13.02 7.38
N GLN A 187 -3.53 12.91 8.63
CA GLN A 187 -2.24 13.48 9.08
C GLN A 187 -1.20 12.38 9.26
N HIS A 188 -0.30 12.29 8.29
CA HIS A 188 0.79 11.33 8.27
C HIS A 188 2.15 12.03 8.31
N SER A 189 3.04 11.57 9.18
CA SER A 189 4.42 12.08 9.27
C SER A 189 5.20 11.91 7.95
N ALA A 190 6.27 12.68 7.77
CA ALA A 190 7.16 12.50 6.62
C ALA A 190 7.81 11.11 6.65
N GLY A 191 7.88 10.43 5.49
CA GLY A 191 8.44 9.08 5.39
C GLY A 191 7.55 7.94 5.91
N SER A 192 6.30 8.21 6.29
CA SER A 192 5.37 7.17 6.75
C SER A 192 4.81 6.27 5.65
N GLY A 193 5.10 6.58 4.38
CA GLY A 193 4.55 5.89 3.19
C GLY A 193 3.23 6.46 2.69
N LYS A 194 3.01 7.78 2.78
CA LYS A 194 1.78 8.45 2.32
C LYS A 194 1.37 8.08 0.89
N THR A 195 2.32 7.99 -0.02
CA THR A 195 2.13 7.61 -1.43
C THR A 195 1.33 6.33 -1.56
N ASN A 196 1.70 5.27 -0.83
CA ASN A 196 1.00 3.99 -0.89
C ASN A 196 -0.41 4.08 -0.30
N SER A 197 -0.60 4.87 0.76
CA SER A 197 -1.93 5.11 1.32
C SER A 197 -2.86 5.80 0.33
N ILE A 198 -2.36 6.79 -0.40
CA ILE A 198 -3.12 7.47 -1.46
C ILE A 198 -3.44 6.48 -2.59
N ALA A 199 -2.44 5.71 -3.06
CA ALA A 199 -2.64 4.73 -4.13
C ALA A 199 -3.70 3.67 -3.78
N TRP A 200 -3.62 3.06 -2.60
CA TRP A 200 -4.62 2.09 -2.14
C TRP A 200 -6.00 2.74 -1.98
N LEU A 201 -6.08 3.95 -1.41
CA LEU A 201 -7.36 4.64 -1.26
C LEU A 201 -7.99 4.93 -2.62
N SER A 202 -7.24 5.50 -3.56
CA SER A 202 -7.75 5.85 -4.88
C SER A 202 -8.30 4.63 -5.62
N HIS A 203 -7.58 3.52 -5.58
CA HIS A 203 -8.03 2.26 -6.16
C HIS A 203 -9.32 1.74 -5.51
N ARG A 204 -9.40 1.80 -4.17
CA ARG A 204 -10.59 1.33 -3.43
C ARG A 204 -11.81 2.20 -3.67
N LEU A 205 -11.64 3.52 -3.76
CA LEU A 205 -12.73 4.45 -4.08
C LEU A 205 -13.23 4.24 -5.51
N ALA A 206 -12.32 4.02 -6.46
CA ALA A 206 -12.69 3.82 -7.86
C ALA A 206 -13.49 2.52 -8.08
N SER A 207 -13.25 1.50 -7.26
CA SER A 207 -13.97 0.22 -7.27
C SER A 207 -15.08 0.13 -6.21
N LEU A 208 -15.43 1.24 -5.55
CA LEU A 208 -16.42 1.24 -4.47
C LEU A 208 -17.84 1.21 -5.05
N HIS A 209 -18.61 0.22 -4.62
CA HIS A 209 -20.02 0.07 -4.97
C HIS A 209 -20.92 0.19 -3.73
N ASP A 210 -22.14 0.68 -3.96
CA ASP A 210 -23.22 0.73 -2.98
C ASP A 210 -23.88 -0.65 -2.76
N GLN A 211 -24.98 -0.70 -1.99
CA GLN A 211 -25.68 -1.96 -1.72
C GLN A 211 -26.46 -2.49 -2.94
N GLN A 212 -26.70 -1.64 -3.93
CA GLN A 212 -27.39 -1.94 -5.17
C GLN A 212 -26.42 -2.30 -6.30
N ASP A 213 -25.13 -2.44 -5.99
CA ASP A 213 -24.04 -2.73 -6.94
C ASP A 213 -23.82 -1.60 -7.97
N HIS A 214 -24.22 -0.38 -7.64
CA HIS A 214 -23.87 0.80 -8.43
C HIS A 214 -22.56 1.40 -7.92
N LYS A 215 -21.73 1.89 -8.84
CA LYS A 215 -20.52 2.63 -8.48
C LYS A 215 -20.89 3.88 -7.69
N LEU A 216 -20.22 4.08 -6.57
CA LEU A 216 -20.41 5.26 -5.75
C LEU A 216 -19.69 6.48 -6.34
N PHE A 217 -18.56 6.25 -7.02
CA PHE A 217 -17.76 7.27 -7.67
C PHE A 217 -17.49 6.90 -9.13
N ASP A 218 -17.81 7.82 -10.04
CA ASP A 218 -17.52 7.65 -11.48
C ASP A 218 -16.03 7.86 -11.80
N CYS A 219 -15.37 8.76 -11.06
CA CYS A 219 -14.00 9.17 -11.28
C CYS A 219 -13.33 9.55 -9.96
N VAL A 220 -12.05 9.15 -9.79
CA VAL A 220 -11.23 9.52 -8.63
C VAL A 220 -10.08 10.38 -9.11
N VAL A 221 -10.00 11.62 -8.65
CA VAL A 221 -8.93 12.55 -9.04
C VAL A 221 -7.92 12.69 -7.90
N VAL A 222 -6.67 12.36 -8.18
CA VAL A 222 -5.54 12.52 -7.25
C VAL A 222 -4.75 13.76 -7.64
N ILE A 223 -4.73 14.76 -6.76
CA ILE A 223 -4.03 16.03 -7.02
C ILE A 223 -2.73 16.07 -6.21
N THR A 224 -1.62 16.36 -6.87
CA THR A 224 -0.29 16.50 -6.25
C THR A 224 0.37 17.84 -6.60
N ASP A 225 1.21 18.35 -5.68
CA ASP A 225 1.99 19.59 -5.86
C ASP A 225 3.27 19.37 -6.69
N ARG A 226 3.80 18.14 -6.71
CA ARG A 226 5.13 17.82 -7.25
C ARG A 226 5.05 16.89 -8.45
N ARG A 227 5.65 17.32 -9.57
CA ARG A 227 5.89 16.49 -10.78
C ARG A 227 6.62 15.17 -10.49
N VAL A 228 7.49 15.13 -9.48
CA VAL A 228 8.23 13.90 -9.10
C VAL A 228 7.38 12.94 -8.26
N LEU A 229 6.43 13.46 -7.48
CA LEU A 229 5.49 12.64 -6.71
C LEU A 229 4.43 12.02 -7.63
N ASP A 230 4.11 12.72 -8.73
CA ASP A 230 3.26 12.26 -9.82
C ASP A 230 3.71 10.88 -10.34
N GLN A 231 4.98 10.74 -10.70
CA GLN A 231 5.52 9.47 -11.22
C GLN A 231 5.49 8.35 -10.18
N GLN A 232 5.87 8.62 -8.92
CA GLN A 232 5.86 7.59 -7.88
C GLN A 232 4.44 7.10 -7.52
N LEU A 233 3.47 8.03 -7.48
CA LEU A 233 2.06 7.69 -7.26
C LEU A 233 1.51 6.91 -8.45
N GLN A 234 1.84 7.35 -9.67
CA GLN A 234 1.41 6.70 -10.89
C GLN A 234 1.97 5.29 -11.00
N ASP A 235 3.27 5.10 -10.73
CA ASP A 235 3.90 3.78 -10.72
C ASP A 235 3.28 2.86 -9.65
N ALA A 236 3.00 3.39 -8.45
CA ALA A 236 2.37 2.62 -7.37
C ALA A 236 0.94 2.20 -7.72
N ILE A 237 0.14 3.11 -8.29
CA ILE A 237 -1.24 2.82 -8.73
C ILE A 237 -1.21 1.79 -9.87
N TYR A 238 -0.35 2.00 -10.89
CA TYR A 238 -0.20 1.04 -11.99
C TYR A 238 0.23 -0.34 -11.51
N GLN A 239 1.15 -0.43 -10.54
CA GLN A 239 1.59 -1.73 -9.99
C GLN A 239 0.47 -2.44 -9.23
N ILE A 240 -0.40 -1.71 -8.53
CA ILE A 240 -1.59 -2.27 -7.86
C ILE A 240 -2.61 -2.76 -8.90
N GLU A 241 -2.88 -1.98 -9.95
CA GLU A 241 -3.82 -2.34 -11.02
C GLU A 241 -3.35 -3.54 -11.86
N HIS A 242 -2.05 -3.60 -12.19
CA HIS A 242 -1.46 -4.73 -12.92
C HIS A 242 -1.55 -6.05 -12.12
N ALA A 243 -1.46 -6.00 -10.79
CA ALA A 243 -1.63 -7.18 -9.95
C ALA A 243 -3.05 -7.75 -9.99
N GLN A 244 -4.05 -6.92 -10.30
CA GLN A 244 -5.47 -7.31 -10.38
C GLN A 244 -5.97 -7.52 -11.82
N GLY A 245 -5.11 -7.34 -12.83
CA GLY A 245 -5.42 -7.65 -14.23
C GLY A 245 -6.31 -6.63 -14.93
N VAL A 246 -6.33 -5.39 -14.45
CA VAL A 246 -7.20 -4.33 -14.97
C VAL A 246 -6.33 -3.20 -15.53
N VAL A 247 -6.30 -3.08 -16.87
CA VAL A 247 -6.09 -1.86 -17.69
C VAL A 247 -4.75 -1.60 -18.43
N GLN A 248 -4.94 -0.97 -19.59
CA GLN A 248 -4.02 -0.40 -20.58
C GLN A 248 -3.20 0.80 -20.06
N PRO A 249 -1.93 0.95 -20.48
CA PRO A 249 -1.11 2.13 -20.18
C PRO A 249 -1.65 3.37 -20.90
N ILE A 250 -1.80 4.47 -20.15
CA ILE A 250 -2.06 5.82 -20.68
C ILE A 250 -0.72 6.53 -20.80
N ASP A 251 -0.27 6.74 -22.04
CA ASP A 251 0.96 7.44 -22.36
C ASP A 251 0.64 8.62 -23.28
N GLU A 252 0.84 9.82 -22.70
CA GLU A 252 0.90 11.16 -23.33
C GLU A 252 -0.31 11.69 -24.12
N ASN A 253 -1.30 10.87 -24.50
CA ASN A 253 -2.40 11.32 -25.36
C ASN A 253 -3.69 11.64 -24.59
N SER A 254 -4.13 12.89 -24.72
CA SER A 254 -5.45 13.41 -24.32
C SER A 254 -6.64 12.53 -24.75
N GLN A 255 -6.52 11.85 -25.89
CA GLN A 255 -7.52 10.90 -26.39
C GLN A 255 -7.58 9.58 -25.58
N GLN A 256 -6.47 9.14 -24.97
CA GLN A 256 -6.47 7.97 -24.09
C GLN A 256 -7.12 8.27 -22.74
N LEU A 257 -6.93 9.48 -22.20
CA LEU A 257 -7.63 9.93 -21.00
C LEU A 257 -9.15 9.96 -21.24
N ALA A 258 -9.59 10.49 -22.37
CA ALA A 258 -10.99 10.46 -22.79
C ALA A 258 -11.56 9.04 -22.87
N LYS A 259 -10.78 8.10 -23.41
CA LYS A 259 -11.18 6.71 -23.56
C LYS A 259 -11.23 5.96 -22.23
N ALA A 260 -10.24 6.15 -21.36
CA ALA A 260 -10.24 5.58 -20.02
C ALA A 260 -11.44 6.07 -19.20
N LEU A 261 -11.85 7.33 -19.39
CA LEU A 261 -13.01 7.91 -18.74
C LEU A 261 -14.33 7.28 -19.22
N MET A 262 -14.41 6.91 -20.51
CA MET A 262 -15.57 6.24 -21.08
C MET A 262 -15.62 4.75 -20.74
N ASP A 263 -14.47 4.09 -20.55
CA ASP A 263 -14.39 2.65 -20.27
C ASP A 263 -14.70 2.29 -18.80
N GLY A 264 -14.95 3.29 -17.95
CA GLY A 264 -15.40 3.13 -16.58
C GLY A 264 -14.27 2.73 -15.64
N THR A 265 -14.04 3.59 -14.64
CA THR A 265 -12.97 3.53 -13.61
C THR A 265 -11.66 4.17 -14.06
N SER A 266 -11.61 5.50 -14.11
CA SER A 266 -10.37 6.25 -14.31
C SER A 266 -9.92 6.89 -13.01
N ILE A 267 -8.86 6.35 -12.41
CA ILE A 267 -8.07 7.12 -11.46
C ILE A 267 -7.28 8.14 -12.30
N VAL A 268 -7.53 9.43 -12.09
CA VAL A 268 -6.85 10.50 -12.80
C VAL A 268 -5.86 11.17 -11.86
N ILE A 269 -4.57 11.04 -12.15
CA ILE A 269 -3.51 11.71 -11.41
C ILE A 269 -3.16 12.99 -12.14
N THR A 270 -3.18 14.12 -11.44
CA THR A 270 -2.90 15.43 -12.03
C THR A 270 -2.19 16.34 -11.05
N THR A 271 -1.49 17.34 -11.58
CA THR A 271 -0.93 18.40 -10.74
C THR A 271 -1.96 19.49 -10.50
N LEU A 272 -1.79 20.26 -9.43
CA LEU A 272 -2.62 21.44 -9.15
C LEU A 272 -2.75 22.36 -10.38
N GLN A 273 -1.67 22.49 -11.14
CA GLN A 273 -1.59 23.33 -12.35
C GLN A 273 -2.44 22.83 -13.52
N LYS A 274 -2.63 21.51 -13.63
CA LYS A 274 -3.39 20.88 -14.71
C LYS A 274 -4.84 20.58 -14.31
N PHE A 275 -5.18 20.72 -13.04
CA PHE A 275 -6.49 20.34 -12.50
C PHE A 275 -7.68 21.09 -13.13
N PRO A 276 -7.69 22.43 -13.27
CA PRO A 276 -8.83 23.15 -13.86
C PRO A 276 -9.18 22.64 -15.26
N PHE A 277 -8.15 22.31 -16.05
CA PHE A 277 -8.31 21.76 -17.38
C PHE A 277 -8.91 20.34 -17.36
N VAL A 278 -8.38 19.47 -16.51
CA VAL A 278 -8.90 18.10 -16.36
C VAL A 278 -10.37 18.16 -15.93
N LEU A 279 -10.71 19.01 -14.95
CA LEU A 279 -12.07 19.19 -14.48
C LEU A 279 -13.03 19.64 -15.60
N ARG A 280 -12.62 20.61 -16.43
CA ARG A 280 -13.44 21.08 -17.56
C ARG A 280 -13.73 19.95 -18.56
N ASN A 281 -12.74 19.12 -18.88
CA ASN A 281 -12.96 17.97 -19.75
C ASN A 281 -13.83 16.89 -19.10
N LEU A 282 -13.64 16.60 -17.82
CA LEU A 282 -14.48 15.64 -17.10
C LEU A 282 -15.96 16.04 -17.14
N LEU A 283 -16.25 17.32 -16.91
CA LEU A 283 -17.61 17.85 -16.99
C LEU A 283 -18.17 17.79 -18.42
N ASN A 284 -17.35 18.05 -19.44
CA ASN A 284 -17.77 17.98 -20.84
C ASN A 284 -18.09 16.54 -21.26
N VAL A 285 -17.23 15.58 -20.89
CA VAL A 285 -17.44 14.14 -21.17
C VAL A 285 -18.68 13.62 -20.41
N ALA A 286 -18.86 14.00 -19.14
CA ALA A 286 -20.05 13.64 -18.37
C ALA A 286 -21.35 14.22 -18.97
N ALA A 287 -21.26 15.37 -19.66
CA ALA A 287 -22.38 15.97 -20.39
C ALA A 287 -22.61 15.35 -21.79
N GLY A 288 -21.88 14.30 -22.17
CA GLY A 288 -21.98 13.64 -23.48
C GLY A 288 -21.17 14.30 -24.61
N GLY A 289 -20.30 15.25 -24.27
CA GLY A 289 -19.39 15.91 -25.20
C GLY A 289 -18.10 15.12 -25.45
N SER A 290 -17.38 15.48 -26.52
CA SER A 290 -16.06 14.91 -26.82
C SER A 290 -14.95 15.63 -26.03
N TYR A 291 -13.91 14.89 -25.66
CA TYR A 291 -12.70 15.47 -25.05
C TYR A 291 -12.01 16.45 -26.01
N GLU A 292 -11.72 17.66 -25.54
CA GLU A 292 -11.08 18.70 -26.35
C GLU A 292 -9.58 18.81 -26.02
N GLN A 293 -8.74 18.87 -27.05
CA GLN A 293 -7.31 19.13 -26.91
C GLN A 293 -7.07 20.63 -26.68
N LEU A 294 -6.25 20.95 -25.68
CA LEU A 294 -5.88 22.34 -25.38
C LEU A 294 -5.20 23.05 -26.54
N SER A 295 -5.65 24.26 -26.84
CA SER A 295 -4.83 25.27 -27.52
C SER A 295 -3.69 25.76 -26.59
N GLU A 296 -2.59 26.28 -27.16
CA GLU A 296 -1.48 26.82 -26.35
C GLU A 296 -1.91 27.98 -25.43
N GLY A 297 -2.89 28.79 -25.83
CA GLY A 297 -3.41 29.89 -25.02
C GLY A 297 -4.14 29.43 -23.76
N GLU A 298 -4.91 28.34 -23.85
CA GLU A 298 -5.63 27.79 -22.69
C GLU A 298 -4.69 27.09 -21.70
N LYS A 299 -3.58 26.51 -22.18
CA LYS A 299 -2.49 26.01 -21.32
C LYS A 299 -1.88 27.13 -20.48
N ALA A 300 -1.66 28.30 -21.11
CA ALA A 300 -1.10 29.46 -20.43
C ALA A 300 -2.06 30.04 -19.37
N MET A 301 -3.36 30.09 -19.67
CA MET A 301 -4.38 30.60 -18.74
C MET A 301 -4.58 29.68 -17.53
N ALA A 302 -4.64 28.35 -17.74
CA ALA A 302 -4.72 27.39 -16.64
C ALA A 302 -3.47 27.42 -15.74
N ALA A 303 -2.28 27.63 -16.35
CA ALA A 303 -1.05 27.83 -15.60
C ALA A 303 -1.03 29.14 -14.79
N GLU A 304 -1.79 30.15 -15.21
CA GLU A 304 -1.92 31.42 -14.50
C GLU A 304 -2.91 31.31 -13.32
N GLU A 305 -4.06 30.67 -13.51
CA GLU A 305 -5.01 30.36 -12.42
C GLU A 305 -4.36 29.52 -11.32
N ALA A 306 -3.52 28.55 -11.69
CA ALA A 306 -2.80 27.72 -10.73
C ALA A 306 -1.86 28.51 -9.81
N LYS A 307 -1.24 29.59 -10.31
CA LYS A 307 -0.40 30.47 -9.49
C LYS A 307 -1.20 31.20 -8.42
N VAL A 308 -2.48 31.47 -8.68
CA VAL A 308 -3.39 32.09 -7.69
C VAL A 308 -3.71 31.11 -6.56
N TYR A 309 -3.79 29.81 -6.85
CA TYR A 309 -3.98 28.76 -5.83
C TYR A 309 -2.71 28.46 -5.03
N GLU A 310 -1.51 28.55 -5.62
CA GLU A 310 -0.23 28.38 -4.91
C GLU A 310 0.09 29.55 -3.97
N ALA A 311 -0.50 30.73 -4.18
CA ALA A 311 -0.24 31.95 -3.40
C ALA A 311 -1.13 32.10 -2.14
N LYS A 312 -2.06 31.16 -1.89
CA LYS A 312 -2.92 31.11 -0.70
C LYS A 312 -2.49 29.98 0.23
#